data_AF-A0A1D2MTM3-F1
#
_entry.id   AF-A0A1D2MTM3-F1
#
_cell.length_a   1.000
_cell.length_b   1.000
_cell.length_c   1.000
_cell.angle_alpha   90.00
_cell.angle_beta   90.00
_cell.angle_gamma   90.00
#
_symmetry.space_group_name_H-M   'P 1'
#
loop_
_entity.id
_entity.type
_entity.pdbx_description
1 polymer ?
#
loop_
_entity_poly.entity_id
_entity_poly.type
_entity_poly.pdbx_seq_one_letter_code
_entity_poly.pdbx_strand_id
1 'polypeptide(L)'
;MDCYRAANPHFLIHAQQKLYDFMTFPPILFAPVVERPGPEAFLTDTPENMYSKKLVQNIPWICAQTTEEGESFALAFKHVGKIPFYKRNFDRVAPYILDYWYVAKNSSEVTAKIRDVYFGTEGPNPSAESIRIVSDLVSDRYFRVGIHRAIALHSKIAPTYASLFGFRSQIGFPSLWGDSPNDYGVGHASDNGFYFNSTLYFLPLQLGTPSYDVSRMLINLAVNFAKKREPFLNYRNGNVIKIWKPAMYHGKDLRFLLIDNENVIMIPEPRQYAIRFWESLGLADTPVTMMSTAEPNPHQATDLNALGVQAPAPPIPPSIDNYAENYNAHYMQPEYSTYVAGFRPYFLGLALGQLCLKYEGAAEEVVNELACSGCTAAAAKTVSVGGIPSGSKFPDWEFPSQAVAFLTC
;
A
#
# COMPACT_ATOMS: atom_id res chain seq x y z
N MET A 1 20.49 -8.11 -23.76
CA MET A 1 19.08 -7.67 -23.89
C MET A 1 18.27 -8.62 -24.76
N ASP A 2 18.79 -9.09 -25.89
CA ASP A 2 17.99 -9.91 -26.82
C ASP A 2 17.53 -11.26 -26.23
N CYS A 3 18.35 -11.87 -25.35
CA CYS A 3 17.95 -13.04 -24.57
C CYS A 3 16.71 -12.76 -23.70
N TYR A 4 16.64 -11.62 -23.00
CA TYR A 4 15.47 -11.24 -22.20
C TYR A 4 14.24 -10.97 -23.06
N ARG A 5 14.41 -10.32 -24.23
CA ARG A 5 13.31 -10.03 -25.15
C ARG A 5 12.71 -11.29 -25.77
N ALA A 6 13.51 -12.32 -25.98
CA ALA A 6 13.08 -13.61 -26.53
C ALA A 6 12.51 -14.57 -25.48
N ALA A 7 12.75 -14.31 -24.19
CA ALA A 7 12.30 -15.18 -23.12
C ALA A 7 10.80 -15.07 -22.87
N ASN A 8 10.18 -16.18 -22.47
CA ASN A 8 8.78 -16.18 -22.04
C ASN A 8 8.61 -15.27 -20.80
N PRO A 9 7.66 -14.31 -20.79
CA PRO A 9 7.50 -13.38 -19.67
C PRO A 9 7.15 -14.09 -18.35
N HIS A 10 6.40 -15.20 -18.38
CA HIS A 10 6.12 -15.98 -17.17
C HIS A 10 7.40 -16.59 -16.58
N PHE A 11 8.32 -17.05 -17.43
CA PHE A 11 9.61 -17.55 -16.96
C PHE A 11 10.43 -16.44 -16.33
N LEU A 12 10.44 -15.24 -16.93
CA LEU A 12 11.15 -14.09 -16.36
C LEU A 12 10.62 -13.73 -14.98
N ILE A 13 9.30 -13.60 -14.82
CA ILE A 13 8.68 -13.31 -13.50
C ILE A 13 8.99 -14.42 -12.49
N HIS A 14 8.91 -15.68 -12.89
CA HIS A 14 9.27 -16.78 -11.98
C HIS A 14 10.74 -16.75 -11.56
N ALA A 15 11.65 -16.44 -12.49
CA ALA A 15 13.08 -16.36 -12.22
C ALA A 15 13.44 -15.24 -11.24
N GLN A 16 12.63 -14.17 -11.14
CA GLN A 16 12.84 -13.08 -10.19
C GLN A 16 12.84 -13.55 -8.73
N GLN A 17 12.17 -14.66 -8.41
CA GLN A 17 12.19 -15.23 -7.05
C GLN A 17 13.61 -15.58 -6.57
N LYS A 18 14.57 -15.74 -7.48
CA LYS A 18 15.98 -16.01 -7.17
C LYS A 18 16.80 -14.75 -6.85
N LEU A 19 16.21 -13.57 -7.00
CA LEU A 19 16.88 -12.28 -6.79
C LEU A 19 16.65 -11.69 -5.39
N TYR A 20 15.78 -12.28 -4.58
CA TYR A 20 15.59 -11.85 -3.19
C TYR A 20 16.76 -12.30 -2.32
N ASP A 21 17.25 -11.37 -1.49
CA ASP A 21 18.32 -11.62 -0.53
C ASP A 21 17.81 -12.37 0.70
N PHE A 22 16.59 -12.09 1.13
CA PHE A 22 15.98 -12.75 2.27
C PHE A 22 14.46 -12.83 2.10
N MET A 23 13.92 -14.04 1.91
CA MET A 23 12.49 -14.25 1.67
C MET A 23 11.97 -13.43 0.48
N THR A 24 11.22 -12.37 0.75
CA THR A 24 10.65 -11.43 -0.24
C THR A 24 11.27 -10.04 -0.12
N PHE A 25 12.50 -9.95 0.41
CA PHE A 25 13.25 -8.71 0.57
C PHE A 25 14.48 -8.65 -0.36
N PRO A 26 14.79 -7.49 -0.95
CA PRO A 26 14.05 -6.22 -0.84
C PRO A 26 12.65 -6.31 -1.47
N PRO A 27 11.65 -5.53 -1.00
CA PRO A 27 10.26 -5.66 -1.44
C PRO A 27 10.06 -5.26 -2.91
N ILE A 28 10.96 -4.44 -3.45
CA ILE A 28 10.96 -3.97 -4.83
C ILE A 28 12.31 -4.35 -5.46
N LEU A 29 12.29 -5.31 -6.39
CA LEU A 29 13.50 -5.77 -7.10
C LEU A 29 13.87 -4.84 -8.27
N PHE A 30 12.86 -4.36 -9.00
CA PHE A 30 13.01 -3.46 -10.14
C PHE A 30 12.23 -2.19 -9.85
N ALA A 31 12.94 -1.14 -9.44
CA ALA A 31 12.39 0.15 -9.05
C ALA A 31 12.63 1.21 -10.15
N PRO A 32 11.95 2.37 -10.10
CA PRO A 32 12.37 3.55 -10.85
C PRO A 32 13.84 3.87 -10.60
N VAL A 33 14.58 4.22 -11.66
CA VAL A 33 16.02 4.52 -11.62
C VAL A 33 16.31 5.87 -12.23
N VAL A 34 17.44 6.47 -11.86
CA VAL A 34 17.97 7.64 -12.59
C VAL A 34 18.43 7.18 -13.97
N GLU A 35 17.69 7.61 -14.98
CA GLU A 35 17.90 7.29 -16.38
C GLU A 35 19.04 8.11 -16.98
N ARG A 36 19.69 7.55 -18.00
CA ARG A 36 20.60 8.33 -18.84
C ARG A 36 19.76 9.38 -19.60
N PRO A 37 20.23 10.63 -19.70
CA PRO A 37 19.52 11.66 -20.45
C PRO A 37 19.23 11.20 -21.87
N GLY A 38 17.97 11.37 -22.30
CA GLY A 38 17.48 10.98 -23.61
C GLY A 38 16.11 11.58 -23.88
N PRO A 39 15.63 11.56 -25.13
CA PRO A 39 14.35 12.16 -25.51
C PRO A 39 13.14 11.51 -24.81
N GLU A 40 13.26 10.24 -24.41
CA GLU A 40 12.22 9.47 -23.73
C GLU A 40 12.47 9.30 -22.22
N ALA A 41 13.56 9.86 -21.69
CA ALA A 41 13.91 9.68 -20.29
C ALA A 41 12.90 10.41 -19.40
N PHE A 42 12.34 9.69 -18.43
CA PHE A 42 11.37 10.24 -17.48
C PHE A 42 12.05 10.81 -16.23
N LEU A 43 12.93 10.02 -15.60
CA LEU A 43 13.62 10.37 -14.35
C LEU A 43 15.12 10.53 -14.58
N THR A 44 15.59 11.72 -14.97
CA THR A 44 17.01 11.96 -15.28
C THR A 44 17.88 12.38 -14.08
N ASP A 45 17.29 12.52 -12.90
CA ASP A 45 17.98 12.89 -11.66
C ASP A 45 17.18 12.36 -10.45
N THR A 46 17.73 12.44 -9.24
CA THR A 46 16.98 12.04 -8.04
C THR A 46 15.82 13.01 -7.76
N PRO A 47 14.72 12.55 -7.16
CA PRO A 47 13.59 13.42 -6.80
C PRO A 47 14.02 14.66 -6.00
N GLU A 48 14.94 14.52 -5.05
CA GLU A 48 15.46 15.62 -4.22
C GLU A 48 16.16 16.69 -5.06
N ASN A 49 16.99 16.27 -6.02
CA ASN A 49 17.67 17.18 -6.93
C ASN A 49 16.67 17.86 -7.86
N MET A 50 15.64 17.15 -8.32
CA MET A 50 14.58 17.74 -9.14
C MET A 50 13.82 18.84 -8.39
N TYR A 51 13.48 18.63 -7.11
CA TYR A 51 12.89 19.69 -6.27
C TYR A 51 13.85 20.88 -6.10
N SER A 52 15.13 20.60 -5.82
CA SER A 52 16.15 21.65 -5.62
C SER A 52 16.38 22.49 -6.88
N LYS A 53 16.33 21.85 -8.05
CA LYS A 53 16.45 22.49 -9.38
C LYS A 53 15.14 23.10 -9.87
N LYS A 54 14.05 23.01 -9.10
CA LYS A 54 12.71 23.51 -9.47
C LYS A 54 12.17 22.90 -10.77
N LEU A 55 12.47 21.62 -10.99
CA LEU A 55 12.02 20.86 -12.16
C LEU A 55 10.70 20.10 -11.90
N VAL A 56 10.32 19.95 -10.63
CA VAL A 56 9.03 19.36 -10.24
C VAL A 56 7.89 20.32 -10.54
N GLN A 57 6.78 19.81 -11.07
CA GLN A 57 5.60 20.62 -11.37
C GLN A 57 4.94 21.16 -10.08
N ASN A 58 4.64 22.45 -10.09
CA ASN A 58 4.00 23.15 -8.97
C ASN A 58 2.48 22.95 -8.97
N ILE A 59 2.03 21.70 -8.85
CA ILE A 59 0.60 21.35 -8.82
C ILE A 59 0.18 20.88 -7.42
N PRO A 60 -1.05 21.19 -6.97
CA PRO A 60 -1.52 20.66 -5.69
C PRO A 60 -1.55 19.13 -5.70
N TRP A 61 -1.25 18.51 -4.57
CA TRP A 61 -1.39 17.06 -4.37
C TRP A 61 -1.96 16.69 -3.00
N ILE A 62 -2.58 15.52 -2.92
CA ILE A 62 -2.95 14.85 -1.68
C ILE A 62 -1.95 13.72 -1.44
N CYS A 63 -1.52 13.56 -0.19
CA CYS A 63 -0.74 12.42 0.26
C CYS A 63 -1.46 11.77 1.44
N ALA A 64 -1.76 10.49 1.32
CA ALA A 64 -2.42 9.71 2.35
C ALA A 64 -1.46 8.63 2.85
N GLN A 65 -1.53 8.35 4.15
CA GLN A 65 -0.92 7.19 4.77
C GLN A 65 -1.87 6.62 5.83
N THR A 66 -1.76 5.35 6.14
CA THR A 66 -2.49 4.73 7.23
C THR A 66 -1.74 4.85 8.56
N THR A 67 -2.41 4.56 9.68
CA THR A 67 -1.78 4.65 11.01
C THR A 67 -0.69 3.59 11.22
N GLU A 68 -0.84 2.40 10.62
CA GLU A 68 0.07 1.25 10.76
C GLU A 68 0.44 0.62 9.40
N GLU A 69 0.99 1.40 8.46
CA GLU A 69 1.42 0.93 7.12
C GLU A 69 2.13 -0.44 7.11
N GLY A 70 3.02 -0.69 8.07
CA GLY A 70 3.77 -1.93 8.23
C GLY A 70 2.98 -3.14 8.77
N GLU A 71 1.65 -3.05 8.95
CA GLU A 71 0.85 -4.12 9.55
C GLU A 71 0.94 -5.42 8.77
N SER A 72 0.86 -5.35 7.43
CA SER A 72 0.93 -6.53 6.57
C SER A 72 2.26 -7.30 6.77
N PHE A 73 3.35 -6.57 6.99
CA PHE A 73 4.64 -7.15 7.34
C PHE A 73 4.66 -7.74 8.74
N ALA A 74 4.04 -7.08 9.72
CA ALA A 74 3.92 -7.60 11.07
C ALA A 74 3.10 -8.91 11.12
N LEU A 75 2.06 -9.02 10.28
CA LEU A 75 1.29 -10.24 10.09
C LEU A 75 2.13 -11.34 9.40
N ALA A 76 2.87 -11.02 8.35
CA ALA A 76 3.79 -11.96 7.72
C ALA A 76 4.88 -12.43 8.70
N PHE A 77 5.38 -11.53 9.54
CA PHE A 77 6.33 -11.83 10.60
C PHE A 77 5.75 -12.80 11.64
N LYS A 78 4.49 -12.58 12.07
CA LYS A 78 3.73 -13.44 12.98
C LYS A 78 3.48 -14.83 12.37
N HIS A 79 2.92 -14.87 11.16
CA HIS A 79 2.35 -16.08 10.56
C HIS A 79 3.36 -16.90 9.74
N VAL A 80 4.28 -16.25 9.02
CA VAL A 80 5.19 -16.91 8.07
C VAL A 80 6.58 -17.11 8.66
N GLY A 81 7.21 -16.05 9.16
CA GLY A 81 8.65 -16.08 9.46
C GLY A 81 9.04 -16.66 10.81
N LYS A 82 8.06 -17.14 11.61
CA LYS A 82 8.24 -17.74 12.95
C LYS A 82 9.01 -16.83 13.89
N ILE A 83 8.32 -16.11 14.76
CA ILE A 83 8.89 -15.21 15.78
C ILE A 83 10.19 -15.71 16.47
N PRO A 84 10.33 -16.97 16.91
CA PRO A 84 11.59 -17.45 17.52
C PRO A 84 12.81 -17.42 16.60
N PHE A 85 12.63 -17.47 15.28
CA PHE A 85 13.69 -17.30 14.30
C PHE A 85 14.18 -15.86 14.29
N TYR A 86 13.26 -14.90 14.15
CA TYR A 86 13.60 -13.48 14.14
C TYR A 86 14.20 -13.01 15.45
N LYS A 87 13.68 -13.48 16.60
CA LYS A 87 14.27 -13.16 17.91
C LYS A 87 15.76 -13.52 17.97
N ARG A 88 16.12 -14.70 17.45
CA ARG A 88 17.50 -15.22 17.48
C ARG A 88 18.41 -14.61 16.41
N ASN A 89 17.84 -14.13 15.31
CA ASN A 89 18.60 -13.72 14.13
C ASN A 89 18.41 -12.25 13.75
N PHE A 90 17.76 -11.44 14.59
CA PHE A 90 17.42 -10.05 14.27
C PHE A 90 18.62 -9.26 13.73
N ASP A 91 19.75 -9.34 14.42
CA ASP A 91 20.98 -8.64 14.02
C ASP A 91 21.49 -9.01 12.63
N ARG A 92 21.21 -10.25 12.19
CA ARG A 92 21.60 -10.78 10.88
C ARG A 92 20.57 -10.45 9.79
N VAL A 93 19.27 -10.46 10.10
CA VAL A 93 18.21 -10.33 9.07
C VAL A 93 17.68 -8.91 8.93
N ALA A 94 17.76 -8.08 9.96
CA ALA A 94 17.28 -6.69 9.93
C ALA A 94 17.91 -5.85 8.79
N PRO A 95 19.21 -5.97 8.46
CA PRO A 95 19.79 -5.22 7.34
C PRO A 95 19.14 -5.51 5.99
N TYR A 96 18.67 -6.74 5.77
CA TYR A 96 17.99 -7.14 4.54
C TYR A 96 16.51 -6.75 4.58
N ILE A 97 15.82 -7.02 5.71
CA ILE A 97 14.40 -6.71 5.88
C ILE A 97 14.12 -5.21 5.81
N LEU A 98 15.04 -4.37 6.28
CA LEU A 98 14.90 -2.92 6.31
C LEU A 98 15.71 -2.23 5.22
N ASP A 99 16.21 -3.00 4.25
CA ASP A 99 16.92 -2.54 3.06
C ASP A 99 18.01 -1.50 3.38
N TYR A 100 18.90 -1.83 4.33
CA TYR A 100 20.08 -1.01 4.61
C TYR A 100 21.41 -1.75 4.48
N TRP A 101 21.38 -3.04 4.13
CA TRP A 101 22.57 -3.85 3.94
C TRP A 101 23.57 -3.22 2.95
N TYR A 102 23.09 -2.69 1.81
CA TYR A 102 23.94 -2.14 0.76
C TYR A 102 24.26 -0.64 0.93
N VAL A 103 23.58 0.09 1.82
CA VAL A 103 23.73 1.55 1.98
C VAL A 103 24.36 1.96 3.31
N ALA A 104 24.30 1.09 4.32
CA ALA A 104 24.92 1.36 5.61
C ALA A 104 26.42 1.09 5.55
N LYS A 105 27.23 2.04 6.03
CA LYS A 105 28.69 1.85 6.20
C LYS A 105 29.03 0.76 7.21
N ASN A 106 28.21 0.63 8.25
CA ASN A 106 28.33 -0.38 9.29
C ASN A 106 26.92 -0.87 9.66
N SER A 107 26.48 -1.93 9.00
CA SER A 107 25.14 -2.48 9.21
C SER A 107 24.92 -2.90 10.66
N SER A 108 25.91 -3.49 11.34
CA SER A 108 25.79 -3.91 12.74
C SER A 108 25.55 -2.76 13.72
N GLU A 109 26.22 -1.61 13.52
CA GLU A 109 25.99 -0.41 14.35
C GLU A 109 24.58 0.14 14.12
N VAL A 110 24.13 0.19 12.87
CA VAL A 110 22.76 0.61 12.52
C VAL A 110 21.73 -0.33 13.14
N THR A 111 21.94 -1.65 13.05
CA THR A 111 21.03 -2.63 13.65
C THR A 111 20.93 -2.47 15.16
N ALA A 112 22.04 -2.23 15.85
CA ALA A 112 22.05 -2.00 17.29
C ALA A 112 21.21 -0.78 17.68
N LYS A 113 21.38 0.36 16.98
CA LYS A 113 20.58 1.57 17.21
C LYS A 113 19.08 1.33 16.96
N ILE A 114 18.73 0.62 15.90
CA ILE A 114 17.34 0.26 15.58
C ILE A 114 16.76 -0.63 16.68
N ARG A 115 17.51 -1.65 17.10
CA ARG A 115 17.08 -2.56 18.17
C ARG A 115 16.81 -1.82 19.46
N ASP A 116 17.72 -0.94 19.86
CA ASP A 116 17.59 -0.17 21.11
C ASP A 116 16.35 0.74 21.10
N VAL A 117 16.05 1.38 19.96
CA VAL A 117 14.90 2.29 19.82
C VAL A 117 13.57 1.56 19.75
N TYR A 118 13.49 0.43 19.05
CA TYR A 118 12.21 -0.25 18.82
C TYR A 118 11.95 -1.38 19.82
N PHE A 119 12.95 -2.16 20.18
CA PHE A 119 12.77 -3.39 20.98
C PHE A 119 13.47 -3.37 22.34
N GLY A 120 14.34 -2.39 22.60
CA GLY A 120 15.20 -2.37 23.77
C GLY A 120 16.05 -3.64 23.88
N THR A 121 16.14 -4.21 25.09
CA THR A 121 16.95 -5.40 25.36
C THR A 121 16.28 -6.73 24.99
N GLU A 122 14.95 -6.74 24.85
CA GLU A 122 14.17 -7.98 24.69
C GLU A 122 14.17 -8.54 23.26
N GLY A 123 14.44 -7.66 22.28
CA GLY A 123 14.32 -7.98 20.86
C GLY A 123 12.86 -8.29 20.45
N PRO A 124 12.64 -8.62 19.16
CA PRO A 124 11.31 -9.01 18.70
C PRO A 124 10.88 -10.33 19.35
N ASN A 125 9.62 -10.43 19.75
CA ASN A 125 9.06 -11.54 20.51
C ASN A 125 7.57 -11.75 20.14
N PRO A 126 6.87 -12.77 20.69
CA PRO A 126 5.53 -13.13 20.19
C PRO A 126 4.40 -12.32 20.81
N SER A 127 4.70 -11.34 21.68
CA SER A 127 3.65 -10.51 22.28
C SER A 127 2.96 -9.64 21.22
N ALA A 128 1.68 -9.33 21.45
CA ALA A 128 0.93 -8.42 20.59
C ALA A 128 1.61 -7.03 20.51
N GLU A 129 2.22 -6.58 21.60
CA GLU A 129 3.02 -5.35 21.65
C GLU A 129 4.22 -5.43 20.70
N SER A 130 4.99 -6.53 20.74
CA SER A 130 6.13 -6.70 19.85
C SER A 130 5.73 -6.75 18.38
N ILE A 131 4.55 -7.30 18.05
CA ILE A 131 4.03 -7.29 16.68
C ILE A 131 3.68 -5.87 16.23
N ARG A 132 3.09 -5.05 17.11
CA ARG A 132 2.83 -3.63 16.84
C ARG A 132 4.14 -2.85 16.66
N ILE A 133 5.16 -3.13 17.45
CA ILE A 133 6.50 -2.54 17.30
C ILE A 133 7.10 -2.91 15.93
N VAL A 134 6.95 -4.14 15.46
CA VAL A 134 7.39 -4.54 14.10
C VAL A 134 6.63 -3.74 13.03
N SER A 135 5.31 -3.57 13.19
CA SER A 135 4.51 -2.74 12.29
C SER A 135 5.04 -1.30 12.25
N ASP A 136 5.29 -0.71 13.41
CA ASP A 136 5.83 0.64 13.57
C ASP A 136 7.21 0.79 12.91
N LEU A 137 8.11 -0.16 13.14
CA LEU A 137 9.44 -0.20 12.56
C LEU A 137 9.41 -0.16 11.03
N VAL A 138 8.56 -0.99 10.44
CA VAL A 138 8.40 -1.09 8.98
C VAL A 138 7.68 0.15 8.44
N SER A 139 6.63 0.61 9.12
CA SER A 139 5.89 1.83 8.75
C SER A 139 6.82 3.03 8.65
N ASP A 140 7.69 3.20 9.65
CA ASP A 140 8.61 4.33 9.68
C ASP A 140 9.67 4.21 8.58
N ARG A 141 10.26 3.02 8.38
CA ARG A 141 11.32 2.81 7.39
C ARG A 141 10.84 2.97 5.95
N TYR A 142 9.73 2.31 5.60
CA TYR A 142 9.32 2.18 4.20
C TYR A 142 8.37 3.27 3.71
N PHE A 143 7.63 3.91 4.62
CA PHE A 143 6.57 4.84 4.23
C PHE A 143 6.80 6.21 4.85
N ARG A 144 6.76 6.28 6.19
CA ARG A 144 6.59 7.55 6.92
C ARG A 144 7.72 8.55 6.66
N VAL A 145 8.98 8.12 6.78
CA VAL A 145 10.13 9.01 6.57
C VAL A 145 10.13 9.62 5.16
N GLY A 146 9.93 8.79 4.14
CA GLY A 146 9.89 9.23 2.74
C GLY A 146 8.69 10.15 2.45
N ILE A 147 7.50 9.76 2.90
CA ILE A 147 6.26 10.55 2.76
C ILE A 147 6.43 11.94 3.37
N HIS A 148 7.03 12.03 4.56
CA HIS A 148 7.13 13.31 5.26
C HIS A 148 8.16 14.22 4.60
N ARG A 149 9.28 13.67 4.14
CA ARG A 149 10.26 14.41 3.33
C ARG A 149 9.62 14.93 2.04
N ALA A 150 8.84 14.10 1.36
CA ALA A 150 8.13 14.47 0.14
C ALA A 150 7.13 15.61 0.39
N ILE A 151 6.28 15.50 1.42
CA ILE A 151 5.33 16.56 1.79
C ILE A 151 6.07 17.85 2.14
N ALA A 152 7.14 17.78 2.92
CA ALA A 152 7.92 18.95 3.33
C ALA A 152 8.59 19.66 2.13
N LEU A 153 9.03 18.91 1.12
CA LEU A 153 9.60 19.47 -0.12
C LEU A 153 8.51 20.10 -0.99
N HIS A 154 7.42 19.37 -1.27
CA HIS A 154 6.39 19.83 -2.20
C HIS A 154 5.53 20.96 -1.65
N SER A 155 5.31 21.00 -0.33
CA SER A 155 4.58 22.09 0.33
C SER A 155 5.22 23.46 0.14
N LYS A 156 6.51 23.52 -0.25
CA LYS A 156 7.22 24.77 -0.55
C LYS A 156 6.87 25.33 -1.94
N ILE A 157 6.33 24.49 -2.84
CA ILE A 157 6.08 24.86 -4.23
C ILE A 157 4.59 24.79 -4.60
N ALA A 158 3.77 24.02 -3.88
CA ALA A 158 2.33 23.92 -4.13
C ALA A 158 1.54 23.50 -2.88
N PRO A 159 0.22 23.83 -2.82
CA PRO A 159 -0.68 23.30 -1.79
C PRO A 159 -0.61 21.78 -1.69
N THR A 160 -0.24 21.31 -0.50
CA THR A 160 -0.12 19.87 -0.21
C THR A 160 -1.06 19.53 0.92
N TYR A 161 -1.83 18.45 0.78
CA TYR A 161 -2.79 18.01 1.78
C TYR A 161 -2.39 16.62 2.26
N ALA A 162 -2.14 16.48 3.56
CA ALA A 162 -1.70 15.22 4.14
C ALA A 162 -2.83 14.60 4.99
N SER A 163 -3.08 13.30 4.86
CA SER A 163 -4.04 12.57 5.70
C SER A 163 -3.40 11.38 6.37
N LEU A 164 -3.86 11.10 7.59
CA LEU A 164 -3.53 9.91 8.36
C LEU A 164 -4.82 9.12 8.58
N PHE A 165 -4.95 8.00 7.88
CA PHE A 165 -6.14 7.15 7.91
C PHE A 165 -6.01 6.08 9.00
N GLY A 166 -6.83 6.22 10.05
CA GLY A 166 -6.87 5.35 11.22
C GLY A 166 -8.27 4.83 11.52
N PHE A 167 -9.18 4.86 10.55
CA PHE A 167 -10.54 4.35 10.73
C PHE A 167 -10.54 2.82 10.69
N ARG A 168 -10.74 2.20 11.85
CA ARG A 168 -10.88 0.74 11.97
C ARG A 168 -12.20 0.28 11.40
N SER A 169 -12.14 -0.72 10.52
CA SER A 169 -13.31 -1.32 9.90
C SER A 169 -13.11 -2.83 9.75
N GLN A 170 -14.13 -3.53 9.26
CA GLN A 170 -14.02 -4.95 8.88
C GLN A 170 -13.18 -5.20 7.61
N ILE A 171 -12.69 -4.15 6.95
CA ILE A 171 -11.81 -4.20 5.79
C ILE A 171 -10.38 -4.02 6.28
N GLY A 172 -9.48 -4.93 5.87
CA GLY A 172 -8.05 -4.83 6.14
C GLY A 172 -7.32 -6.15 5.89
N PHE A 173 -6.00 -6.10 5.76
CA PHE A 173 -5.18 -7.29 5.56
C PHE A 173 -5.36 -8.41 6.61
N PRO A 174 -5.61 -8.15 7.91
CA PRO A 174 -5.79 -9.21 8.90
C PRO A 174 -6.86 -10.23 8.53
N SER A 175 -7.95 -9.81 7.86
CA SER A 175 -9.02 -10.73 7.46
C SER A 175 -8.55 -11.80 6.47
N LEU A 176 -7.52 -11.51 5.67
CA LEU A 176 -6.92 -12.48 4.74
C LEU A 176 -6.11 -13.56 5.46
N TRP A 177 -5.71 -13.31 6.72
CA TRP A 177 -5.01 -14.26 7.59
C TRP A 177 -5.96 -14.98 8.56
N GLY A 178 -7.27 -14.76 8.45
CA GLY A 178 -8.27 -15.28 9.41
C GLY A 178 -8.25 -14.56 10.76
N ASP A 179 -7.51 -13.46 10.86
CA ASP A 179 -7.44 -12.60 12.03
C ASP A 179 -8.52 -11.50 11.94
N SER A 180 -8.99 -10.99 13.09
CA SER A 180 -9.92 -9.86 13.12
C SER A 180 -9.18 -8.55 12.82
N PRO A 181 -9.59 -7.74 11.82
CA PRO A 181 -8.98 -6.43 11.57
C PRO A 181 -9.02 -5.50 12.79
N ASN A 182 -10.00 -5.65 13.67
CA ASN A 182 -10.10 -4.84 14.89
C ASN A 182 -9.02 -5.16 15.94
N ASP A 183 -8.37 -6.31 15.84
CA ASP A 183 -7.30 -6.71 16.78
C ASP A 183 -5.97 -6.04 16.43
N TYR A 184 -5.90 -5.44 15.24
CA TYR A 184 -4.72 -4.81 14.67
C TYR A 184 -4.96 -3.32 14.35
N GLY A 185 -4.01 -2.75 13.62
CA GLY A 185 -4.04 -1.35 13.23
C GLY A 185 -4.86 -1.16 11.95
N VAL A 186 -4.62 -0.03 11.29
CA VAL A 186 -5.06 0.21 9.93
C VAL A 186 -3.83 0.08 9.05
N GLY A 187 -3.67 -1.11 8.46
CA GLY A 187 -2.54 -1.46 7.62
C GLY A 187 -2.51 -0.78 6.27
N HIS A 188 -1.37 -0.89 5.58
CA HIS A 188 -1.22 -0.46 4.19
C HIS A 188 -2.40 -0.91 3.32
N ALA A 189 -2.84 -0.05 2.40
CA ALA A 189 -3.97 -0.27 1.50
C ALA A 189 -5.35 -0.52 2.17
N SER A 190 -5.50 -0.40 3.50
CA SER A 190 -6.79 -0.61 4.17
C SER A 190 -7.81 0.49 3.86
N ASP A 191 -7.35 1.65 3.39
CA ASP A 191 -8.17 2.77 2.93
C ASP A 191 -8.69 2.59 1.49
N ASN A 192 -8.04 1.75 0.66
CA ASN A 192 -8.42 1.51 -0.74
C ASN A 192 -9.88 1.06 -0.89
N GLY A 193 -10.37 0.22 0.04
CA GLY A 193 -11.75 -0.26 0.05
C GLY A 193 -12.81 0.84 0.23
N PHE A 194 -12.39 2.05 0.63
CA PHE A 194 -13.26 3.21 0.77
C PHE A 194 -13.33 4.08 -0.48
N TYR A 195 -12.37 3.94 -1.40
CA TYR A 195 -12.35 4.63 -2.69
C TYR A 195 -12.82 3.75 -3.84
N PHE A 196 -12.46 2.46 -3.79
CA PHE A 196 -12.65 1.53 -4.89
C PHE A 196 -13.41 0.29 -4.46
N ASN A 197 -14.20 -0.23 -5.40
CA ASN A 197 -14.83 -1.53 -5.21
C ASN A 197 -13.77 -2.64 -5.14
N SER A 198 -13.53 -3.13 -3.93
CA SER A 198 -12.51 -4.14 -3.62
C SER A 198 -13.13 -5.50 -3.24
N THR A 199 -14.33 -5.81 -3.75
CA THR A 199 -15.07 -7.04 -3.40
C THR A 199 -14.39 -8.34 -3.81
N LEU A 200 -13.33 -8.28 -4.62
CA LEU A 200 -12.48 -9.43 -4.91
C LEU A 200 -11.69 -9.91 -3.68
N TYR A 201 -11.37 -9.01 -2.77
CA TYR A 201 -10.49 -9.28 -1.63
C TYR A 201 -11.19 -9.06 -0.28
N PHE A 202 -12.16 -8.16 -0.21
CA PHE A 202 -12.82 -7.77 1.03
C PHE A 202 -14.34 -7.84 0.91
N LEU A 203 -15.02 -7.85 2.05
CA LEU A 203 -16.47 -7.74 2.08
C LEU A 203 -16.92 -6.37 1.55
N PRO A 204 -18.05 -6.28 0.83
CA PRO A 204 -18.57 -5.01 0.35
C PRO A 204 -18.93 -4.09 1.53
N LEU A 205 -18.73 -2.79 1.32
CA LEU A 205 -19.23 -1.76 2.24
C LEU A 205 -20.76 -1.80 2.29
N GLN A 206 -21.29 -1.89 3.50
CA GLN A 206 -22.74 -1.97 3.72
C GLN A 206 -23.33 -0.56 3.89
N LEU A 207 -24.44 -0.29 3.19
CA LEU A 207 -25.17 0.96 3.30
C LEU A 207 -25.62 1.23 4.75
N GLY A 208 -25.54 2.49 5.17
CA GLY A 208 -25.96 2.91 6.51
C GLY A 208 -24.97 2.55 7.63
N THR A 209 -23.80 2.00 7.30
CA THR A 209 -22.72 1.76 8.28
C THR A 209 -21.76 2.95 8.38
N PRO A 210 -21.06 3.14 9.52
CA PRO A 210 -20.02 4.15 9.64
C PRO A 210 -18.95 4.05 8.54
N SER A 211 -18.59 2.83 8.11
CA SER A 211 -17.63 2.61 7.02
C SER A 211 -18.12 3.20 5.70
N TYR A 212 -19.42 3.09 5.41
CA TYR A 212 -20.02 3.70 4.21
C TYR A 212 -20.03 5.23 4.30
N ASP A 213 -20.26 5.80 5.48
CA ASP A 213 -20.19 7.26 5.68
C ASP A 213 -18.77 7.80 5.48
N VAL A 214 -17.76 7.10 5.98
CA VAL A 214 -16.35 7.43 5.73
C VAL A 214 -16.02 7.33 4.25
N SER A 215 -16.46 6.27 3.55
CA SER A 215 -16.26 6.14 2.10
C SER A 215 -16.89 7.32 1.34
N ARG A 216 -18.12 7.71 1.66
CA ARG A 216 -18.77 8.87 1.05
C ARG A 216 -18.00 10.17 1.30
N MET A 217 -17.51 10.38 2.52
CA MET A 217 -16.71 11.55 2.87
C MET A 217 -15.40 11.58 2.07
N LEU A 218 -14.66 10.47 2.02
CA LEU A 218 -13.41 10.36 1.28
C LEU A 218 -13.60 10.61 -0.21
N ILE A 219 -14.62 9.99 -0.83
CA ILE A 219 -14.96 10.22 -2.24
C ILE A 219 -15.31 11.70 -2.48
N ASN A 220 -16.08 12.33 -1.59
CA ASN A 220 -16.45 13.74 -1.73
C ASN A 220 -15.21 14.66 -1.70
N LEU A 221 -14.31 14.47 -0.72
CA LEU A 221 -13.04 15.20 -0.63
C LEU A 221 -12.20 15.02 -1.89
N ALA A 222 -12.06 13.77 -2.34
CA ALA A 222 -11.18 13.42 -3.44
C ALA A 222 -11.71 13.93 -4.79
N VAL A 223 -13.03 13.90 -5.02
CA VAL A 223 -13.65 14.49 -6.22
C VAL A 223 -13.57 16.01 -6.21
N ASN A 224 -13.78 16.66 -5.06
CA ASN A 224 -13.63 18.11 -4.96
C ASN A 224 -12.18 18.53 -5.21
N PHE A 225 -11.22 17.77 -4.69
CA PHE A 225 -9.81 17.98 -5.01
C PHE A 225 -9.53 17.83 -6.50
N ALA A 226 -10.02 16.76 -7.15
CA ALA A 226 -9.83 16.57 -8.59
C ALA A 226 -10.42 17.72 -9.42
N LYS A 227 -11.60 18.24 -9.04
CA LYS A 227 -12.30 19.30 -9.77
C LYS A 227 -11.76 20.71 -9.49
N LYS A 228 -11.35 20.98 -8.26
CA LYS A 228 -11.09 22.35 -7.77
C LYS A 228 -9.70 22.54 -7.18
N ARG A 229 -8.89 21.48 -7.12
CA ARG A 229 -7.55 21.44 -6.52
C ARG A 229 -7.53 21.77 -5.02
N GLU A 230 -8.68 21.62 -4.36
CA GLU A 230 -8.84 21.83 -2.92
C GLU A 230 -9.81 20.76 -2.36
N PRO A 231 -9.45 20.05 -1.28
CA PRO A 231 -10.32 19.08 -0.65
C PRO A 231 -11.27 19.78 0.34
N PHE A 232 -12.55 19.80 0.02
CA PHE A 232 -13.62 20.30 0.88
C PHE A 232 -14.82 19.36 0.82
N LEU A 233 -15.75 19.50 1.76
CA LEU A 233 -16.96 18.71 1.82
C LEU A 233 -18.16 19.50 1.30
N ASN A 234 -18.92 18.90 0.39
CA ASN A 234 -20.23 19.39 -0.05
C ASN A 234 -21.35 18.64 0.65
N TYR A 235 -22.22 19.42 1.28
CA TYR A 235 -23.45 18.93 1.88
C TYR A 235 -24.65 19.11 0.94
N ARG A 236 -25.67 18.28 1.10
CA ARG A 236 -26.91 18.33 0.30
C ARG A 236 -27.69 19.63 0.41
N ASN A 237 -27.46 20.40 1.47
CA ASN A 237 -28.06 21.71 1.67
C ASN A 237 -27.28 22.85 0.98
N GLY A 238 -26.25 22.52 0.19
CA GLY A 238 -25.38 23.48 -0.50
C GLY A 238 -24.26 24.04 0.36
N ASN A 239 -24.14 23.65 1.64
CA ASN A 239 -23.05 24.12 2.49
C ASN A 239 -21.72 23.48 2.09
N VAL A 240 -20.66 24.29 2.14
CA VAL A 240 -19.28 23.87 1.91
C VAL A 240 -18.49 23.99 3.22
N ILE A 241 -17.82 22.92 3.64
CA ILE A 241 -16.94 22.96 4.82
C ILE A 241 -15.52 22.55 4.42
N LYS A 242 -14.57 23.41 4.80
CA LYS A 242 -13.13 23.20 4.60
C LYS A 242 -12.50 22.62 5.86
N ILE A 243 -12.60 21.30 6.01
CA ILE A 243 -12.00 20.57 7.14
C ILE A 243 -10.50 20.30 6.95
N TRP A 244 -10.04 20.19 5.70
CA TRP A 244 -8.69 19.75 5.37
C TRP A 244 -7.83 20.93 4.97
N LYS A 245 -6.94 21.35 5.88
CA LYS A 245 -6.00 22.43 5.63
C LYS A 245 -4.71 21.90 5.00
N PRO A 246 -3.98 22.71 4.21
CA PRO A 246 -2.67 22.31 3.72
C PRO A 246 -1.73 21.89 4.85
N ALA A 247 -0.89 20.89 4.56
CA ALA A 247 -0.08 20.16 5.50
C ALA A 247 0.96 21.02 6.23
N MET A 248 1.49 22.05 5.57
CA MET A 248 2.39 23.01 6.18
C MET A 248 1.63 24.26 6.61
N TYR A 249 1.37 24.39 7.92
CA TYR A 249 0.84 25.63 8.49
C TYR A 249 2.00 26.59 8.80
N HIS A 250 2.02 27.76 8.14
CA HIS A 250 3.08 28.78 8.28
C HIS A 250 4.52 28.28 8.08
N GLY A 251 4.70 27.18 7.34
CA GLY A 251 6.01 26.68 6.95
C GLY A 251 6.84 26.02 8.06
N LYS A 252 6.26 25.67 9.21
CA LYS A 252 7.01 25.09 10.36
C LYS A 252 6.52 23.72 10.81
N ASP A 253 5.22 23.54 11.01
CA ASP A 253 4.68 22.30 11.57
C ASP A 253 3.88 21.53 10.53
N LEU A 254 4.33 20.31 10.25
CA LEU A 254 3.61 19.35 9.42
C LEU A 254 2.35 18.87 10.15
N ARG A 255 1.21 18.92 9.46
CA ARG A 255 -0.10 18.52 9.97
C ARG A 255 -0.81 17.57 9.02
N PHE A 256 -1.57 16.67 9.61
CA PHE A 256 -2.35 15.66 8.90
C PHE A 256 -3.83 15.82 9.26
N LEU A 257 -4.71 15.56 8.29
CA LEU A 257 -6.10 15.25 8.58
C LEU A 257 -6.16 13.82 9.09
N LEU A 258 -6.36 13.65 10.40
CA LEU A 258 -6.65 12.36 11.01
C LEU A 258 -8.10 12.00 10.72
N ILE A 259 -8.31 10.78 10.22
CA ILE A 259 -9.62 10.18 10.02
C ILE A 259 -9.63 8.87 10.77
N ASP A 260 -10.26 8.84 11.95
CA ASP A 260 -10.40 7.65 12.77
C ASP A 260 -11.87 7.39 13.13
N ASN A 261 -12.13 6.38 13.98
CA ASN A 261 -13.48 5.99 14.37
C ASN A 261 -14.24 7.07 15.17
N GLU A 262 -13.54 8.03 15.77
CA GLU A 262 -14.08 9.04 16.68
C GLU A 262 -14.04 10.45 16.09
N ASN A 263 -13.02 10.76 15.29
CA ASN A 263 -12.62 12.10 14.94
C ASN A 263 -12.24 12.24 13.46
N VAL A 264 -12.55 13.41 12.92
CA VAL A 264 -12.02 13.92 11.65
C VAL A 264 -11.42 15.30 11.92
N ILE A 265 -10.13 15.34 12.25
CA ILE A 265 -9.48 16.53 12.80
C ILE A 265 -8.06 16.73 12.26
N MET A 266 -7.61 17.99 12.20
CA MET A 266 -6.21 18.30 11.88
C MET A 266 -5.34 18.08 13.12
N ILE A 267 -4.36 17.18 13.02
CA ILE A 267 -3.38 16.89 14.08
C ILE A 267 -1.97 17.32 13.66
N PRO A 268 -1.07 17.65 14.61
CA PRO A 268 0.35 17.70 14.31
C PRO A 268 0.86 16.29 13.95
N GLU A 269 1.98 16.24 13.23
CA GLU A 269 2.69 14.98 12.93
C GLU A 269 2.94 14.15 14.22
N PRO A 270 2.33 12.96 14.38
CA PRO A 270 2.38 12.20 15.64
C PRO A 270 3.70 11.44 15.89
N ARG A 271 4.55 11.27 14.88
CA ARG A 271 5.74 10.39 14.87
C ARG A 271 7.03 11.13 14.53
N GLN A 272 7.12 12.42 14.87
CA GLN A 272 8.32 13.22 14.62
C GLN A 272 9.62 12.63 15.19
N TYR A 273 9.54 11.93 16.32
CA TYR A 273 10.72 11.30 16.94
C TYR A 273 11.31 10.20 16.05
N ALA A 274 10.46 9.39 15.42
CA ALA A 274 10.88 8.30 14.55
C ALA A 274 11.57 8.86 13.31
N ILE A 275 11.01 9.92 12.71
CA ILE A 275 11.60 10.60 11.55
C ILE A 275 13.03 11.07 11.87
N ARG A 276 13.19 11.81 12.97
CA ARG A 276 14.51 12.32 13.39
C ARG A 276 15.48 11.17 13.66
N PHE A 277 14.99 10.08 14.25
CA PHE A 277 15.80 8.88 14.48
C PHE A 277 16.31 8.31 13.14
N TRP A 278 15.43 8.03 12.18
CA TRP A 278 15.84 7.47 10.89
C TRP A 278 16.75 8.39 10.09
N GLU A 279 16.49 9.70 10.09
CA GLU A 279 17.38 10.70 9.48
C GLU A 279 18.77 10.70 10.12
N SER A 280 18.86 10.52 11.45
CA SER A 280 20.13 10.49 12.18
C SER A 280 21.02 9.29 11.83
N LEU A 281 20.45 8.23 11.24
CA LEU A 281 21.22 7.07 10.80
C LEU A 281 22.03 7.37 9.53
N GLY A 282 21.72 8.45 8.80
CA GLY A 282 22.47 8.87 7.62
C GLY A 282 22.47 7.82 6.50
N LEU A 283 21.43 6.99 6.43
CA LEU A 283 21.26 5.98 5.39
C LEU A 283 20.99 6.69 4.07
N ALA A 284 21.78 6.41 3.05
CA ALA A 284 21.50 6.89 1.71
C ALA A 284 20.27 6.17 1.16
N ASP A 285 19.46 6.89 0.37
CA ASP A 285 18.51 6.26 -0.53
C ASP A 285 19.30 5.42 -1.54
N THR A 286 18.94 4.14 -1.73
CA THR A 286 19.74 3.14 -2.45
C THR A 286 20.14 3.64 -3.85
N PRO A 287 21.43 3.99 -4.09
CA PRO A 287 21.85 4.46 -5.40
C PRO A 287 22.00 3.25 -6.32
N VAL A 288 21.34 3.29 -7.48
CA VAL A 288 21.40 2.28 -8.55
C VAL A 288 22.85 1.96 -8.96
N THR A 289 23.76 2.92 -8.80
CA THR A 289 25.18 2.80 -9.16
C THR A 289 25.97 1.84 -8.28
N MET A 290 25.53 1.51 -7.06
CA MET A 290 26.28 0.61 -6.18
C MET A 290 26.20 -0.87 -6.59
N MET A 291 25.21 -1.27 -7.40
CA MET A 291 25.14 -2.64 -7.93
C MET A 291 26.16 -2.90 -9.05
N SER A 292 26.80 -1.86 -9.60
CA SER A 292 27.68 -2.00 -10.77
C SER A 292 29.17 -2.05 -10.45
N THR A 293 29.63 -1.68 -9.24
CA THR A 293 31.08 -1.57 -8.95
C THR A 293 31.51 -1.99 -7.55
N ALA A 294 30.59 -2.28 -6.64
CA ALA A 294 30.98 -2.91 -5.38
C ALA A 294 31.06 -4.41 -5.62
N GLU A 295 32.28 -4.97 -5.64
CA GLU A 295 32.39 -6.40 -5.33
C GLU A 295 31.69 -6.64 -3.99
N PRO A 296 30.83 -7.67 -3.88
CA PRO A 296 30.22 -8.00 -2.60
C PRO A 296 31.36 -8.19 -1.61
N ASN A 297 31.31 -7.50 -0.47
CA ASN A 297 32.30 -7.66 0.59
C ASN A 297 32.43 -9.18 0.86
N PRO A 298 33.57 -9.82 0.52
CA PRO A 298 33.68 -11.28 0.52
C PRO A 298 33.64 -11.86 1.95
N HIS A 299 33.63 -10.99 2.96
CA HIS A 299 33.28 -11.34 4.32
C HIS A 299 31.80 -11.02 4.57
N GLN A 300 30.96 -12.06 4.61
CA GLN A 300 29.56 -12.12 5.08
C GLN A 300 28.47 -12.44 4.04
N ALA A 301 28.80 -12.95 2.85
CA ALA A 301 27.84 -13.75 2.08
C ALA A 301 27.54 -15.02 2.88
N THR A 302 26.51 -14.97 3.72
CA THR A 302 26.20 -16.07 4.63
C THR A 302 25.28 -17.01 3.88
N ASP A 303 25.71 -18.26 3.68
CA ASP A 303 24.88 -19.30 3.07
C ASP A 303 23.52 -19.35 3.78
N LEU A 304 22.48 -18.89 3.09
CA LEU A 304 21.11 -18.81 3.63
C LEU A 304 20.53 -20.21 3.83
N ASN A 305 21.06 -21.24 3.15
CA ASN A 305 20.70 -22.63 3.41
C ASN A 305 21.12 -23.08 4.83
N ALA A 306 22.15 -22.46 5.40
CA ALA A 306 22.60 -22.76 6.76
C ALA A 306 21.66 -22.21 7.86
N LEU A 307 20.65 -21.39 7.51
CA LEU A 307 19.65 -20.86 8.46
C LEU A 307 18.41 -21.74 8.65
N GLY A 308 18.30 -22.87 7.93
CA GLY A 308 17.17 -23.80 8.09
C GLY A 308 15.81 -23.26 7.64
N VAL A 309 15.78 -22.17 6.86
CA VAL A 309 14.56 -21.63 6.24
C VAL A 309 14.50 -22.13 4.80
N GLN A 310 13.88 -23.29 4.56
CA GLN A 310 13.54 -23.71 3.20
C GLN A 310 12.30 -22.95 2.73
N ALA A 311 12.40 -22.28 1.57
CA ALA A 311 11.22 -21.86 0.84
C ALA A 311 10.38 -23.11 0.49
N PRO A 312 9.05 -23.09 0.65
CA PRO A 312 8.22 -24.21 0.23
C PRO A 312 8.43 -24.47 -1.27
N ALA A 313 8.58 -25.74 -1.64
CA ALA A 313 8.66 -26.11 -3.05
C ALA A 313 7.38 -25.64 -3.78
N PRO A 314 7.50 -25.00 -4.96
CA PRO A 314 6.33 -24.56 -5.69
C PRO A 314 5.47 -25.77 -6.09
N PRO A 315 4.13 -25.71 -5.92
CA PRO A 315 3.27 -26.76 -6.45
C PRO A 315 3.36 -26.78 -7.98
N ILE A 316 3.40 -27.99 -8.54
CA ILE A 316 3.37 -28.23 -9.99
C ILE A 316 2.09 -27.58 -10.55
N PRO A 317 2.17 -26.66 -11.53
CA PRO A 317 0.98 -26.04 -12.09
C PRO A 317 0.10 -27.12 -12.76
N PRO A 318 -1.23 -27.15 -12.51
CA PRO A 318 -2.13 -27.99 -13.29
C PRO A 318 -2.12 -27.55 -14.76
N SER A 319 -2.35 -28.49 -15.69
CA SER A 319 -2.30 -28.24 -17.13
C SER A 319 -3.26 -27.13 -17.57
N ILE A 320 -2.85 -26.42 -18.63
CA ILE A 320 -3.50 -25.23 -19.22
C ILE A 320 -4.99 -25.42 -19.54
N ASP A 321 -5.44 -26.66 -19.76
CA ASP A 321 -6.80 -26.98 -20.19
C ASP A 321 -7.87 -26.74 -19.10
N ASN A 322 -7.48 -26.65 -17.82
CA ASN A 322 -8.42 -26.52 -16.70
C ASN A 322 -8.84 -25.07 -16.36
N TYR A 323 -8.28 -24.05 -17.02
CA TYR A 323 -8.53 -22.64 -16.68
C TYR A 323 -9.83 -22.07 -17.30
N ALA A 324 -10.31 -22.62 -18.41
CA ALA A 324 -11.45 -22.05 -19.14
C ALA A 324 -12.82 -22.58 -18.66
N GLU A 325 -12.92 -23.85 -18.25
CA GLU A 325 -14.21 -24.46 -17.92
C GLU A 325 -14.73 -24.13 -16.51
N ASN A 326 -13.83 -23.84 -15.55
CA ASN A 326 -14.22 -23.55 -14.16
C ASN A 326 -14.58 -22.09 -13.87
N TYR A 327 -14.34 -21.16 -14.81
CA TYR A 327 -14.58 -19.73 -14.56
C TYR A 327 -16.07 -19.35 -14.65
N ASN A 328 -16.87 -20.07 -15.44
CA ASN A 328 -18.27 -19.72 -15.69
C ASN A 328 -19.31 -20.51 -14.87
N ALA A 329 -18.93 -21.61 -14.22
CA ALA A 329 -19.89 -22.49 -13.53
C ALA A 329 -20.13 -22.16 -12.05
N HIS A 330 -19.21 -21.44 -11.37
CA HIS A 330 -19.26 -21.26 -9.90
C HIS A 330 -19.89 -19.96 -9.39
N TYR A 331 -20.23 -19.01 -10.28
CA TYR A 331 -20.71 -17.67 -9.87
C TYR A 331 -22.21 -17.41 -10.06
N MET A 332 -23.00 -18.45 -10.37
CA MET A 332 -24.44 -18.33 -10.61
C MET A 332 -25.29 -19.23 -9.69
N GLN A 333 -24.95 -19.33 -8.40
CA GLN A 333 -25.84 -19.95 -7.39
C GLN A 333 -25.84 -19.14 -6.08
N PRO A 334 -27.02 -18.71 -5.59
CA PRO A 334 -27.14 -17.91 -4.37
C PRO A 334 -27.41 -18.81 -3.16
N GLU A 335 -26.41 -19.58 -2.72
CA GLU A 335 -26.45 -20.30 -1.43
C GLU A 335 -25.12 -21.06 -1.32
N TYR A 336 -24.14 -20.56 -0.56
CA TYR A 336 -23.11 -21.33 0.16
C TYR A 336 -22.22 -20.36 0.94
N SER A 337 -22.63 -20.08 2.18
CA SER A 337 -21.70 -19.76 3.25
C SER A 337 -21.09 -21.08 3.74
N THR A 338 -19.86 -21.01 4.26
CA THR A 338 -19.00 -22.12 4.74
C THR A 338 -18.13 -22.80 3.66
N TYR A 339 -16.85 -22.98 4.00
CA TYR A 339 -15.72 -23.49 3.21
C TYR A 339 -14.88 -22.48 2.40
N VAL A 340 -14.17 -21.61 3.13
CA VAL A 340 -12.88 -21.05 2.68
C VAL A 340 -11.78 -21.82 3.38
N ALA A 341 -11.47 -23.02 2.89
CA ALA A 341 -10.31 -23.81 3.30
C ALA A 341 -9.58 -24.27 2.04
N GLY A 342 -8.57 -23.50 1.65
CA GLY A 342 -7.77 -23.75 0.46
C GLY A 342 -6.69 -22.69 0.32
N PHE A 343 -5.63 -22.82 1.14
CA PHE A 343 -4.39 -22.05 1.09
C PHE A 343 -3.94 -21.82 -0.37
N ARG A 344 -3.99 -20.56 -0.85
CA ARG A 344 -3.35 -20.13 -2.10
C ARG A 344 -2.05 -19.38 -1.76
N PRO A 345 -0.86 -20.01 -1.87
CA PRO A 345 0.42 -19.45 -1.43
C PRO A 345 1.03 -18.38 -2.36
N TYR A 346 0.25 -17.78 -3.27
CA TYR A 346 0.75 -16.82 -4.27
C TYR A 346 0.59 -15.35 -3.87
N PHE A 347 -0.06 -15.05 -2.74
CA PHE A 347 -0.37 -13.67 -2.33
C PHE A 347 0.79 -12.90 -1.69
N LEU A 348 1.90 -13.56 -1.34
CA LEU A 348 2.98 -12.92 -0.60
C LEU A 348 3.97 -12.10 -1.46
N GLY A 349 3.93 -12.25 -2.80
CA GLY A 349 4.76 -11.49 -3.73
C GLY A 349 4.04 -10.29 -4.39
N LEU A 350 2.75 -10.10 -4.14
CA LEU A 350 1.90 -9.16 -4.88
C LEU A 350 1.43 -7.95 -4.05
N ALA A 351 1.56 -7.97 -2.72
CA ALA A 351 1.15 -6.84 -1.87
C ALA A 351 2.15 -5.66 -1.88
N LEU A 352 3.32 -5.80 -2.53
CA LEU A 352 4.34 -4.75 -2.67
C LEU A 352 4.84 -4.58 -4.11
N GLY A 353 4.19 -5.25 -5.07
CA GLY A 353 4.54 -5.25 -6.48
C GLY A 353 3.31 -5.17 -7.36
N GLN A 354 3.01 -3.96 -7.82
CA GLN A 354 2.15 -3.60 -8.96
C GLN A 354 0.62 -3.55 -8.77
N LEU A 355 0.14 -2.31 -8.62
CA LEU A 355 -0.83 -1.72 -9.56
C LEU A 355 -0.29 -1.83 -11.00
N CYS A 356 -0.67 -2.86 -11.74
CA CYS A 356 -0.78 -2.84 -13.19
C CYS A 356 -1.49 -4.12 -13.65
N LEU A 357 -2.70 -3.97 -14.20
CA LEU A 357 -3.27 -4.72 -15.34
C LEU A 357 -4.80 -4.55 -15.35
N LYS A 358 -5.28 -3.49 -16.02
CA LYS A 358 -6.25 -3.62 -17.12
C LYS A 358 -6.43 -2.29 -17.86
N TYR A 359 -5.65 -2.10 -18.92
CA TYR A 359 -6.03 -1.29 -20.08
C TYR A 359 -5.38 -1.92 -21.32
N GLU A 360 -6.15 -2.73 -22.02
CA GLU A 360 -6.09 -2.85 -23.48
C GLU A 360 -7.54 -2.50 -23.89
N GLY A 361 -7.81 -1.45 -24.66
CA GLY A 361 -7.14 -1.08 -25.88
C GLY A 361 -7.82 -1.81 -27.05
N ALA A 362 -9.08 -1.49 -27.32
CA ALA A 362 -9.72 -1.79 -28.60
C ALA A 362 -10.26 -0.48 -29.17
N ALA A 363 -9.46 0.12 -30.05
CA ALA A 363 -9.92 1.11 -31.01
C ALA A 363 -10.59 0.38 -32.19
N GLU A 364 -11.78 0.87 -32.53
CA GLU A 364 -12.43 0.98 -33.84
C GLU A 364 -12.43 -0.17 -34.90
N GLU A 365 -13.65 -0.36 -35.43
CA GLU A 365 -14.04 -0.92 -36.73
C GLU A 365 -13.91 -2.42 -37.02
N VAL A 366 -15.01 -3.16 -36.78
CA VAL A 366 -15.63 -4.01 -37.83
C VAL A 366 -17.14 -3.84 -37.77
N VAL A 367 -17.69 -3.45 -38.92
CA VAL A 367 -19.11 -3.25 -39.23
C VAL A 367 -19.79 -4.60 -39.55
N ASN A 368 -21.05 -4.70 -39.11
CA ASN A 368 -22.16 -5.55 -39.60
C ASN A 368 -22.34 -7.01 -39.14
N GLU A 369 -23.62 -7.25 -38.84
CA GLU A 369 -24.38 -8.50 -38.87
C GLU A 369 -23.96 -9.62 -37.92
N LEU A 370 -24.71 -9.73 -36.82
CA LEU A 370 -25.58 -10.89 -36.60
C LEU A 370 -26.60 -10.57 -35.51
N ALA A 371 -27.85 -10.50 -35.96
CA ALA A 371 -29.02 -10.53 -35.10
C ALA A 371 -29.02 -11.83 -34.29
N CYS A 372 -29.15 -11.73 -32.97
CA CYS A 372 -29.79 -12.78 -32.20
C CYS A 372 -30.72 -12.15 -31.17
N SER A 373 -31.99 -12.21 -31.55
CA SER A 373 -33.19 -11.95 -30.79
C SER A 373 -33.24 -12.67 -29.45
N GLY A 374 -33.73 -11.95 -28.43
CA GLY A 374 -34.52 -12.55 -27.36
C GLY A 374 -33.82 -12.67 -26.01
N CYS A 375 -33.89 -11.62 -25.20
CA CYS A 375 -34.22 -11.74 -23.77
C CYS A 375 -34.82 -10.41 -23.29
N THR A 376 -36.09 -10.47 -22.92
CA THR A 376 -36.99 -9.39 -22.52
C THR A 376 -36.64 -8.78 -21.17
N ALA A 377 -36.85 -7.47 -21.07
CA ALA A 377 -36.82 -6.69 -19.84
C ALA A 377 -37.76 -7.26 -18.75
N ALA A 378 -37.26 -7.38 -17.52
CA ALA A 378 -38.07 -7.52 -16.33
C ALA A 378 -37.99 -6.22 -15.53
N ALA A 379 -39.16 -5.64 -15.30
CA ALA A 379 -39.40 -4.32 -14.75
C ALA A 379 -38.85 -4.12 -13.33
N ALA A 380 -38.37 -2.90 -13.08
CA ALA A 380 -38.05 -2.38 -11.76
C ALA A 380 -39.27 -2.45 -10.83
N LYS A 381 -39.13 -3.13 -9.68
CA LYS A 381 -39.98 -2.90 -8.51
C LYS A 381 -39.29 -1.88 -7.62
N THR A 382 -39.83 -0.66 -7.59
CA THR A 382 -39.61 0.31 -6.51
C THR A 382 -40.06 -0.30 -5.19
N VAL A 383 -39.10 -0.54 -4.28
CA VAL A 383 -39.38 -0.77 -2.86
C VAL A 383 -39.24 0.57 -2.16
N SER A 384 -40.35 1.12 -1.70
CA SER A 384 -40.36 2.24 -0.75
C SER A 384 -39.87 1.74 0.60
N VAL A 385 -38.69 2.18 1.04
CA VAL A 385 -38.22 1.96 2.41
C VAL A 385 -38.63 3.17 3.23
N GLY A 386 -39.53 2.93 4.18
CA GLY A 386 -39.98 3.88 5.19
C GLY A 386 -38.83 4.36 6.09
N GLY A 387 -39.05 5.51 6.72
CA GLY A 387 -38.04 6.26 7.47
C GLY A 387 -37.27 5.44 8.50
N ILE A 388 -35.95 5.66 8.52
CA ILE A 388 -35.01 5.10 9.51
C ILE A 388 -34.66 6.22 10.50
N PRO A 389 -34.62 5.96 11.83
CA PRO A 389 -34.29 6.97 12.83
C PRO A 389 -32.83 7.44 12.72
N SER A 390 -32.64 8.75 12.82
CA SER A 390 -31.33 9.42 12.81
C SER A 390 -30.50 9.08 14.06
N GLY A 391 -29.46 8.27 13.88
CA GLY A 391 -28.43 8.01 14.90
C GLY A 391 -27.00 8.13 14.38
N SER A 392 -26.78 8.52 13.12
CA SER A 392 -25.43 8.72 12.60
C SER A 392 -24.84 10.02 13.17
N LYS A 393 -23.63 9.92 13.75
CA LYS A 393 -22.81 11.09 14.10
C LYS A 393 -22.24 11.81 12.87
N PHE A 394 -22.45 11.25 11.67
CA PHE A 394 -21.99 11.80 10.40
C PHE A 394 -23.18 12.37 9.61
N PRO A 395 -23.11 13.64 9.16
CA PRO A 395 -24.19 14.29 8.41
C PRO A 395 -24.24 13.86 6.93
N ASP A 396 -25.36 14.13 6.24
CA ASP A 396 -25.63 13.67 4.87
C ASP A 396 -24.89 14.46 3.77
N TRP A 397 -24.04 13.76 3.01
CA TRP A 397 -23.19 14.28 1.92
C TRP A 397 -23.81 14.13 0.52
N GLU A 398 -23.39 14.99 -0.43
CA GLU A 398 -23.72 14.84 -1.85
C GLU A 398 -22.83 13.83 -2.59
N PHE A 399 -23.40 13.13 -3.57
CA PHE A 399 -22.70 12.16 -4.40
C PHE A 399 -22.40 12.76 -5.78
N PRO A 400 -21.14 12.82 -6.22
CA PRO A 400 -20.82 13.17 -7.60
C PRO A 400 -20.97 11.96 -8.54
N SER A 401 -21.57 12.17 -9.71
CA SER A 401 -21.89 11.14 -10.71
C SER A 401 -20.71 10.67 -11.59
N GLN A 402 -19.46 10.85 -11.16
CA GLN A 402 -18.28 10.59 -12.02
C GLN A 402 -17.18 9.82 -11.31
N ALA A 403 -16.67 8.78 -11.99
CA ALA A 403 -15.52 7.98 -11.55
C ALA A 403 -14.22 8.78 -11.64
N VAL A 404 -13.38 8.71 -10.60
CA VAL A 404 -12.05 9.33 -10.56
C VAL A 404 -11.03 8.23 -10.23
N ALA A 405 -9.98 8.12 -11.04
CA ALA A 405 -8.86 7.22 -10.77
C ALA A 405 -7.85 7.91 -9.85
N PHE A 406 -7.43 7.24 -8.78
CA PHE A 406 -6.34 7.67 -7.90
C PHE A 406 -5.17 6.71 -8.05
N LEU A 407 -3.95 7.25 -8.01
CA LEU A 407 -2.74 6.50 -7.71
C LEU A 407 -2.58 6.52 -6.20
N THR A 408 -2.85 5.39 -5.55
CA THR A 408 -2.45 5.14 -4.16
C THR A 408 -1.09 4.45 -4.21
N CYS A 409 -0.15 4.89 -3.35
CA CYS A 409 1.17 4.26 -3.24
C CYS A 409 1.06 2.87 -2.64
#